data_AF-A0A318GU11-F1
#
_entry.id   AF-A0A318GU11-F1
#
_cell.length_a   1.000
_cell.length_b   1.000
_cell.length_c   1.000
_cell.angle_alpha   90.00
_cell.angle_beta   90.00
_cell.angle_gamma   90.00
#
_symmetry.space_group_name_H-M   'P 1'
#
loop_
_entity.id
_entity.type
_entity.pdbx_description
1 polymer ?
#
loop_
_entity_poly.entity_id
_entity_poly.type
_entity_poly.pdbx_seq_one_letter_code
_entity_poly.pdbx_strand_id
1 'polypeptide(L)'
;MDHLVFLTGRLAQPALERVLEGMATSEGERPFSWEVREIGVQVAALMTADLIRRRVPAPLRADRLIVPGRCRGDLAALGEHYGLPVERGPEELKDLPHHFQRAARPVDFSAREVAIFAEIVDAPRLSVPAIVERARTLVADGADVIDLGGLPATPFPQLEAAVQALKAEGWRVSVDSQDPGELLRGGRAGADYLLSLTLDTLWIADEVRSTPVLIPREPADTESLAQAIEAMQARGRPFLADAILDPIPFGFTASLVRYHTLRQRFPDVSIMMGVGNLTELVEADTSGINALLLGIAAELRVAAVLTTQVSAHARRAVREADVARRLMHAAAHHRTLPKGLGGELGSHLATVHERHPHPDTPEEIAATAAQVRDPNFRIQVSAAGLHVYNRDGHRLAGDALSLWPQLGLAHDGGHAFYMGVELARAEIAFQLGKRYVQDQPLHWGVAWSPPAAATDAWCAPGTTRIPRQSAPPRTAGGDRQEPRDE
;
A
#
# COMPACT_ATOMS: atom_id res chain seq x y z
N MET A 1 -36.05 8.19 8.20
CA MET A 1 -35.04 7.16 8.54
C MET A 1 -34.69 6.49 7.23
N ASP A 2 -33.42 6.53 6.82
CA ASP A 2 -32.99 5.94 5.55
C ASP A 2 -33.41 4.47 5.45
N HIS A 3 -33.81 4.04 4.26
CA HIS A 3 -34.10 2.65 3.91
C HIS A 3 -33.05 2.12 2.94
N LEU A 4 -32.30 1.10 3.37
CA LEU A 4 -31.22 0.49 2.58
C LEU A 4 -31.62 -0.91 2.11
N VAL A 5 -31.41 -1.21 0.83
CA VAL A 5 -31.56 -2.58 0.30
C VAL A 5 -30.18 -3.20 0.16
N PHE A 6 -29.97 -4.38 0.74
CA PHE A 6 -28.74 -5.15 0.63
C PHE A 6 -28.95 -6.33 -0.32
N LEU A 7 -28.11 -6.44 -1.35
CA LEU A 7 -28.10 -7.61 -2.23
C LEU A 7 -27.10 -8.65 -1.72
N THR A 8 -27.52 -9.91 -1.68
CA THR A 8 -26.65 -11.00 -1.20
C THR A 8 -26.93 -12.33 -1.92
N GLY A 9 -26.02 -13.29 -1.74
CA GLY A 9 -26.18 -14.66 -2.20
C GLY A 9 -26.72 -15.56 -1.09
N ARG A 10 -27.23 -16.73 -1.46
CA ARG A 10 -27.90 -17.66 -0.54
C ARG A 10 -27.07 -18.04 0.69
N LEU A 11 -25.76 -18.28 0.52
CA LEU A 11 -24.88 -18.67 1.63
C LEU A 11 -24.61 -17.51 2.61
N ALA A 12 -24.62 -16.28 2.12
CA ALA A 12 -24.29 -15.08 2.90
C ALA A 12 -25.51 -14.46 3.59
N GLN A 13 -26.73 -14.79 3.17
CA GLN A 13 -27.95 -14.17 3.68
C GLN A 13 -28.11 -14.28 5.21
N PRO A 14 -28.00 -15.47 5.84
CA PRO A 14 -28.19 -15.57 7.30
C PRO A 14 -27.11 -14.83 8.10
N ALA A 15 -25.90 -14.72 7.55
CA ALA A 15 -24.81 -13.97 8.18
C ALA A 15 -25.05 -12.45 8.08
N LEU A 16 -25.51 -11.98 6.91
CA LEU A 16 -25.85 -10.57 6.69
C LEU A 16 -26.98 -10.11 7.61
N GLU A 17 -28.05 -10.89 7.73
CA GLU A 17 -29.18 -10.60 8.61
C GLU A 17 -28.72 -10.47 10.07
N ARG A 18 -27.91 -11.41 10.57
CA ARG A 18 -27.32 -11.34 11.92
C ARG A 18 -26.48 -10.08 12.15
N VAL A 19 -25.65 -9.70 11.18
CA VAL A 19 -24.83 -8.47 11.29
C VAL A 19 -25.72 -7.24 11.33
N LEU A 20 -26.72 -7.14 10.46
CA LEU A 20 -27.64 -6.00 10.41
C LEU A 20 -28.53 -5.90 11.67
N GLU A 21 -28.92 -7.03 12.25
CA GLU A 21 -29.62 -7.07 13.54
C GLU A 21 -28.72 -6.60 14.69
N GLY A 22 -27.44 -7.00 14.68
CA GLY A 22 -26.45 -6.60 15.69
C GLY A 22 -26.00 -5.14 15.61
N MET A 23 -26.43 -4.38 14.59
CA MET A 23 -26.10 -2.95 14.43
C MET A 23 -27.04 -2.00 15.19
N ALA A 24 -28.03 -2.51 15.92
CA ALA A 24 -28.83 -1.69 16.82
C ALA A 24 -27.96 -1.10 17.94
N THR A 25 -28.17 0.17 18.30
CA THR A 25 -27.47 0.80 19.44
C THR A 25 -27.88 0.14 20.76
N SER A 26 -27.11 0.39 21.83
CA SER A 26 -27.45 -0.04 23.19
C SER A 26 -28.80 0.47 23.69
N GLU A 27 -29.38 1.47 23.03
CA GLU A 27 -30.71 2.04 23.30
C GLU A 27 -31.81 1.46 22.38
N GLY A 28 -31.47 0.50 21.51
CA GLY A 28 -32.40 -0.17 20.59
C GLY A 28 -32.71 0.62 19.32
N GLU A 29 -32.11 1.80 19.14
CA GLU A 29 -32.25 2.59 17.91
C GLU A 29 -31.41 1.99 16.79
N ARG A 30 -32.01 1.83 15.61
CA ARG A 30 -31.29 1.42 14.41
C ARG A 30 -30.81 2.67 13.67
N PRO A 31 -29.61 2.69 13.08
CA PRO A 31 -29.13 3.83 12.30
C PRO A 31 -29.91 4.03 10.99
N PHE A 32 -30.51 2.95 10.47
CA PHE A 32 -31.32 2.93 9.25
C PHE A 32 -32.26 1.72 9.27
N SER A 33 -33.29 1.74 8.43
CA SER A 33 -34.12 0.58 8.12
C SER A 33 -33.52 -0.19 6.94
N TRP A 34 -33.75 -1.50 6.85
CA TRP A 34 -33.11 -2.33 5.85
C TRP A 34 -33.99 -3.45 5.31
N GLU A 35 -33.70 -3.89 4.09
CA GLU A 35 -34.25 -5.07 3.43
C GLU A 35 -33.09 -5.89 2.83
N VAL A 36 -33.10 -7.23 3.01
CA VAL A 36 -32.11 -8.14 2.38
C VAL A 36 -32.77 -8.86 1.20
N ARG A 37 -32.12 -8.85 0.02
CA ARG A 37 -32.58 -9.57 -1.17
C ARG A 37 -31.55 -10.58 -1.66
N GLU A 38 -31.93 -11.86 -1.66
CA GLU A 38 -31.21 -12.95 -2.33
C GLU A 38 -31.56 -12.96 -3.82
N ILE A 39 -30.56 -12.89 -4.69
CA ILE A 39 -30.78 -12.71 -6.16
C ILE A 39 -30.52 -13.96 -7.00
N GLY A 40 -30.69 -15.14 -6.41
CA GLY A 40 -30.54 -16.45 -7.03
C GLY A 40 -29.10 -16.88 -7.28
N VAL A 41 -28.13 -16.39 -6.50
CA VAL A 41 -26.71 -16.79 -6.59
C VAL A 41 -26.28 -17.49 -5.31
N GLN A 42 -25.49 -18.56 -5.40
CA GLN A 42 -25.01 -19.24 -4.19
C GLN A 42 -24.02 -18.39 -3.39
N VAL A 43 -23.09 -17.71 -4.08
CA VAL A 43 -22.03 -16.92 -3.45
C VAL A 43 -22.15 -15.46 -3.90
N ALA A 44 -22.19 -14.54 -2.94
CA ALA A 44 -22.35 -13.10 -3.17
C ALA A 44 -21.19 -12.48 -3.97
N ALA A 45 -19.99 -13.07 -3.90
CA ALA A 45 -18.86 -12.64 -4.71
C ALA A 45 -19.25 -12.62 -6.19
N LEU A 46 -19.86 -13.68 -6.74
CA LEU A 46 -20.15 -13.84 -8.18
C LEU A 46 -21.14 -12.82 -8.78
N MET A 47 -21.61 -11.84 -8.00
CA MET A 47 -22.48 -10.78 -8.48
C MET A 47 -21.77 -9.83 -9.44
N THR A 48 -22.49 -9.44 -10.49
CA THR A 48 -22.10 -8.35 -11.39
C THR A 48 -23.24 -7.35 -11.54
N ALA A 49 -22.91 -6.11 -11.89
CA ALA A 49 -23.91 -5.07 -12.16
C ALA A 49 -24.97 -5.52 -13.18
N ASP A 50 -24.54 -6.20 -14.25
CA ASP A 50 -25.44 -6.78 -15.25
C ASP A 50 -26.35 -7.88 -14.70
N LEU A 51 -25.82 -8.74 -13.83
CA LEU A 51 -26.61 -9.78 -13.19
C LEU A 51 -27.69 -9.17 -12.29
N ILE A 52 -27.32 -8.15 -11.52
CA ILE A 52 -28.23 -7.41 -10.65
C ILE A 52 -29.33 -6.76 -11.50
N ARG A 53 -28.96 -6.04 -12.56
CA ARG A 53 -29.91 -5.42 -13.50
C ARG A 53 -30.91 -6.41 -14.11
N ARG A 54 -30.48 -7.65 -14.38
CA ARG A 54 -31.35 -8.69 -14.94
C ARG A 54 -32.28 -9.34 -13.92
N ARG A 55 -31.84 -9.47 -12.66
CA ARG A 55 -32.51 -10.29 -11.65
C ARG A 55 -33.27 -9.51 -10.59
N VAL A 56 -32.94 -8.23 -10.39
CA VAL A 56 -33.63 -7.36 -9.45
C VAL A 56 -34.54 -6.43 -10.25
N PRO A 57 -35.88 -6.60 -10.18
CA PRO A 57 -36.79 -5.77 -10.94
C PRO A 57 -36.85 -4.35 -10.40
N ALA A 58 -36.89 -3.36 -11.30
CA ALA A 58 -37.21 -1.98 -10.99
C ALA A 58 -38.75 -1.78 -10.87
N PRO A 59 -39.23 -0.84 -10.04
CA PRO A 59 -38.46 0.07 -9.19
C PRO A 59 -38.06 -0.54 -7.84
N LEU A 60 -36.89 -0.12 -7.33
CA LEU A 60 -36.48 -0.37 -5.94
C LEU A 60 -36.96 0.79 -5.07
N ARG A 61 -37.75 0.48 -4.04
CA ARG A 61 -38.18 1.48 -3.04
C ARG A 61 -37.16 1.52 -1.91
N ALA A 62 -36.06 2.24 -2.12
CA ALA A 62 -35.00 2.42 -1.14
C ALA A 62 -34.30 3.76 -1.36
N ASP A 63 -33.67 4.28 -0.31
CA ASP A 63 -32.83 5.47 -0.40
C ASP A 63 -31.45 5.13 -0.98
N ARG A 64 -30.95 3.91 -0.72
CA ARG A 64 -29.69 3.39 -1.29
C ARG A 64 -29.73 1.87 -1.49
N LEU A 65 -28.97 1.39 -2.47
CA LEU A 65 -28.73 -0.03 -2.73
C LEU A 65 -27.28 -0.37 -2.40
N ILE A 66 -27.09 -1.29 -1.46
CA ILE A 66 -25.77 -1.79 -1.08
C ILE A 66 -25.54 -3.15 -1.77
N VAL A 67 -24.51 -3.22 -2.59
CA VAL A 67 -24.05 -4.46 -3.23
C VAL A 67 -22.83 -5.02 -2.49
N PRO A 68 -22.53 -6.33 -2.55
CA PRO A 68 -21.32 -6.89 -1.92
C PRO A 68 -20.05 -6.19 -2.41
N GLY A 69 -19.02 -6.06 -1.55
CA GLY A 69 -17.78 -5.37 -1.94
C GLY A 69 -17.06 -5.97 -3.14
N ARG A 70 -17.21 -7.28 -3.34
CA ARG A 70 -16.66 -8.01 -4.50
C ARG A 70 -17.54 -7.94 -5.75
N CYS A 71 -18.66 -7.23 -5.73
CA CYS A 71 -19.51 -7.04 -6.90
C CYS A 71 -18.75 -6.30 -8.00
N ARG A 72 -18.70 -6.90 -9.20
CA ARG A 72 -17.98 -6.35 -10.36
C ARG A 72 -18.90 -5.58 -11.31
N GLY A 73 -18.33 -4.67 -12.11
CA GLY A 73 -19.05 -3.89 -13.12
C GLY A 73 -19.36 -2.45 -12.71
N ASP A 74 -20.02 -1.74 -13.63
CA ASP A 74 -20.33 -0.31 -13.51
C ASP A 74 -21.52 -0.07 -12.57
N LEU A 75 -21.22 0.46 -11.38
CA LEU A 75 -22.24 0.81 -10.39
C LEU A 75 -22.91 2.16 -10.67
N ALA A 76 -22.26 3.05 -11.41
CA ALA A 76 -22.86 4.33 -11.80
C ALA A 76 -24.01 4.08 -12.77
N ALA A 77 -23.78 3.25 -13.80
CA ALA A 77 -24.83 2.81 -14.72
C ALA A 77 -25.96 2.05 -14.01
N LEU A 78 -25.65 1.28 -12.97
CA LEU A 78 -26.66 0.59 -12.16
C LEU A 78 -27.48 1.57 -11.31
N GLY A 79 -26.86 2.62 -10.78
CA GLY A 79 -27.54 3.70 -10.07
C GLY A 79 -28.46 4.51 -10.97
N GLU A 80 -28.02 4.83 -12.19
CA GLU A 80 -28.88 5.45 -13.21
C GLU A 80 -30.09 4.57 -13.56
N HIS A 81 -29.90 3.24 -13.65
CA HIS A 81 -30.99 2.31 -13.96
C HIS A 81 -32.10 2.28 -12.91
N TYR A 82 -31.74 2.34 -11.62
CA TYR A 82 -32.72 2.30 -10.53
C TYR A 82 -33.16 3.68 -10.04
N GLY A 83 -32.47 4.75 -10.45
CA GLY A 83 -32.74 6.12 -10.00
C GLY A 83 -32.38 6.36 -8.54
N LEU A 84 -31.44 5.59 -7.98
CA LEU A 84 -30.98 5.71 -6.59
C LEU A 84 -29.46 5.47 -6.50
N PRO A 85 -28.78 5.99 -5.46
CA PRO A 85 -27.37 5.72 -5.23
C PRO A 85 -27.11 4.23 -4.98
N VAL A 86 -26.17 3.65 -5.74
CA VAL A 86 -25.69 2.29 -5.56
C VAL A 86 -24.28 2.35 -4.98
N GLU A 87 -24.09 1.72 -3.83
CA GLU A 87 -22.83 1.70 -3.11
C GLU A 87 -22.29 0.28 -2.99
N ARG A 88 -20.97 0.14 -3.13
CA ARG A 88 -20.26 -1.11 -2.89
C ARG A 88 -20.00 -1.21 -1.38
N GLY A 89 -20.57 -2.22 -0.73
CA GLY A 89 -20.31 -2.53 0.66
C GLY A 89 -18.88 -3.06 0.88
N PRO A 90 -18.51 -3.44 2.12
CA PRO A 90 -17.24 -4.09 2.37
C PRO A 90 -17.16 -5.44 1.64
N GLU A 91 -15.94 -5.90 1.33
CA GLU A 91 -15.74 -7.25 0.79
C GLU A 91 -16.26 -8.34 1.73
N GLU A 92 -16.14 -8.08 3.03
CA GLU A 92 -16.44 -9.00 4.10
C GLU A 92 -17.61 -8.46 4.92
N LEU A 93 -18.69 -9.23 5.00
CA LEU A 93 -19.97 -8.81 5.60
C LEU A 93 -19.83 -8.32 7.03
N LYS A 94 -18.87 -8.89 7.77
CA LYS A 94 -18.63 -8.54 9.18
C LYS A 94 -17.95 -7.19 9.37
N ASP A 95 -17.39 -6.62 8.30
CA ASP A 95 -16.85 -5.27 8.31
C ASP A 95 -17.94 -4.19 8.05
N LEU A 96 -19.20 -4.61 7.86
CA LEU A 96 -20.33 -3.71 7.58
C LEU A 96 -20.62 -2.68 8.70
N PRO A 97 -20.54 -3.02 10.01
CA PRO A 97 -20.69 -2.02 11.06
C PRO A 97 -19.64 -0.90 10.96
N HIS A 98 -18.39 -1.27 10.68
CA HIS A 98 -17.30 -0.31 10.49
C HIS A 98 -17.48 0.53 9.22
N HIS A 99 -17.99 -0.06 8.14
CA HIS A 99 -18.30 0.63 6.90
C HIS A 99 -19.28 1.79 7.16
N PHE A 100 -20.38 1.56 7.88
CA PHE A 100 -21.34 2.62 8.22
C PHE A 100 -20.86 3.61 9.28
N GLN A 101 -20.01 3.21 10.22
CA GLN A 101 -19.40 4.13 11.19
C GLN A 101 -18.36 5.07 10.55
N ARG A 102 -17.72 4.66 9.45
CA ARG A 102 -16.70 5.45 8.73
C ARG A 102 -17.21 6.21 7.53
N ALA A 103 -18.33 5.79 6.93
CA ALA A 103 -18.90 6.38 5.72
C ALA A 103 -19.40 7.83 5.88
N ALA A 104 -19.23 8.46 7.06
CA ALA A 104 -19.66 9.84 7.25
C ALA A 104 -18.89 10.84 6.35
N ARG A 105 -17.62 10.61 5.97
CA ARG A 105 -16.91 11.42 4.96
C ARG A 105 -15.79 10.63 4.24
N PRO A 106 -15.77 10.58 2.89
CA PRO A 106 -14.59 10.12 2.17
C PRO A 106 -13.41 11.04 2.51
N VAL A 107 -12.32 10.43 2.97
CA VAL A 107 -11.08 11.15 3.32
C VAL A 107 -10.22 11.23 2.08
N ASP A 108 -9.83 12.45 1.71
CA ASP A 108 -8.95 12.68 0.58
C ASP A 108 -7.48 12.43 0.98
N PHE A 109 -6.78 11.60 0.21
CA PHE A 109 -5.36 11.29 0.36
C PHE A 109 -4.51 11.82 -0.80
N SER A 110 -5.09 12.67 -1.66
CA SER A 110 -4.38 13.31 -2.77
C SER A 110 -3.43 14.40 -2.29
N ALA A 111 -3.81 15.11 -1.22
CA ALA A 111 -3.02 16.17 -0.62
C ALA A 111 -1.74 15.63 0.04
N ARG A 112 -0.64 16.35 -0.19
CA ARG A 112 0.70 16.03 0.31
C ARG A 112 1.33 17.32 0.81
N GLU A 113 1.67 17.37 2.09
CA GLU A 113 2.32 18.54 2.70
C GLU A 113 3.84 18.36 2.79
N VAL A 114 4.28 17.13 3.10
CA VAL A 114 5.70 16.77 3.20
C VAL A 114 6.21 16.33 1.84
N ALA A 115 7.18 17.04 1.26
CA ALA A 115 7.88 16.61 0.05
C ALA A 115 8.88 15.48 0.36
N ILE A 116 9.02 14.52 -0.56
CA ILE A 116 10.00 13.44 -0.46
C ILE A 116 11.18 13.73 -1.39
N PHE A 117 12.34 13.92 -0.78
CA PHE A 117 13.64 13.94 -1.43
C PHE A 117 14.17 12.51 -1.37
N ALA A 118 14.26 11.85 -2.53
CA ALA A 118 14.75 10.49 -2.63
C ALA A 118 16.19 10.50 -3.16
N GLU A 119 17.11 10.03 -2.33
CA GLU A 119 18.54 10.10 -2.58
C GLU A 119 19.05 8.93 -3.42
N ILE A 120 19.90 9.24 -4.40
CA ILE A 120 20.79 8.32 -5.08
C ILE A 120 22.18 8.49 -4.44
N VAL A 121 22.44 7.73 -3.38
CA VAL A 121 23.58 7.92 -2.45
C VAL A 121 24.96 7.79 -3.11
N ASP A 122 25.06 6.99 -4.17
CA ASP A 122 26.32 6.70 -4.87
C ASP A 122 26.36 7.29 -6.29
N ALA A 123 25.65 8.39 -6.52
CA ALA A 123 25.52 9.01 -7.83
C ALA A 123 26.86 9.25 -8.58
N PRO A 124 27.98 9.65 -7.93
CA PRO A 124 29.28 9.76 -8.60
C PRO A 124 29.78 8.47 -9.26
N ARG A 125 29.36 7.29 -8.78
CA ARG A 125 29.76 5.99 -9.32
C ARG A 125 28.88 5.50 -10.46
N LEU A 126 27.76 6.17 -10.71
CA LEU A 126 26.78 5.78 -11.70
C LEU A 126 26.97 6.56 -13.00
N SER A 127 26.69 5.89 -14.12
CA SER A 127 26.54 6.58 -15.39
C SER A 127 25.26 7.42 -15.39
N VAL A 128 25.21 8.50 -16.18
CA VAL A 128 23.99 9.33 -16.31
C VAL A 128 22.74 8.50 -16.64
N PRO A 129 22.78 7.52 -17.58
CA PRO A 129 21.63 6.65 -17.83
C PRO A 129 21.19 5.82 -16.61
N ALA A 130 22.14 5.34 -15.80
CA ALA A 130 21.82 4.58 -14.59
C ALA A 130 21.17 5.46 -13.51
N ILE A 131 21.62 6.72 -13.38
CA ILE A 131 20.98 7.72 -12.51
C ILE A 131 19.53 7.96 -12.93
N VAL A 132 19.28 8.17 -14.23
CA VAL A 132 17.92 8.39 -14.77
C VAL A 132 17.00 7.18 -14.52
N GLU A 133 17.50 5.95 -14.71
CA GLU A 133 16.71 4.74 -14.44
C GLU A 133 16.36 4.59 -12.96
N ARG A 134 17.33 4.86 -12.08
CA ARG A 134 17.10 4.85 -10.62
C ARG A 134 16.08 5.91 -10.21
N ALA A 135 16.23 7.13 -10.74
CA ALA A 135 15.31 8.23 -10.52
C ALA A 135 13.88 7.89 -10.95
N ARG A 136 13.69 7.25 -12.12
CA ARG A 136 12.38 6.80 -12.59
C ARG A 136 11.68 5.87 -11.58
N THR A 137 12.44 4.94 -10.99
CA THR A 137 11.92 4.05 -9.94
C THR A 137 11.51 4.83 -8.70
N LEU A 138 12.34 5.76 -8.24
CA LEU A 138 12.07 6.57 -7.05
C LEU A 138 10.84 7.49 -7.25
N VAL A 139 10.69 8.10 -8.43
CA VAL A 139 9.49 8.88 -8.79
C VAL A 139 8.24 7.99 -8.80
N ALA A 140 8.33 6.79 -9.37
CA ALA A 140 7.22 5.84 -9.37
C ALA A 140 6.85 5.36 -7.94
N ASP A 141 7.81 5.33 -7.03
CA ASP A 141 7.60 5.04 -5.61
C ASP A 141 7.10 6.27 -4.81
N GLY A 142 7.12 7.48 -5.38
CA GLY A 142 6.48 8.67 -4.80
C GLY A 142 7.42 9.82 -4.45
N ALA A 143 8.68 9.79 -4.90
CA ALA A 143 9.60 10.92 -4.75
C ALA A 143 9.10 12.16 -5.50
N ASP A 144 9.21 13.34 -4.87
CA ASP A 144 8.89 14.62 -5.53
C ASP A 144 10.15 15.41 -5.94
N VAL A 145 11.31 15.04 -5.40
CA VAL A 145 12.64 15.56 -5.73
C VAL A 145 13.61 14.39 -5.76
N ILE A 146 14.47 14.32 -6.77
CA ILE A 146 15.56 13.37 -6.86
C ILE A 146 16.82 14.03 -6.35
N ASP A 147 17.39 13.47 -5.29
CA ASP A 147 18.61 13.97 -4.68
C ASP A 147 19.83 13.18 -5.17
N LEU A 148 20.84 13.90 -5.66
CA LEU A 148 22.10 13.33 -6.10
C LEU A 148 23.11 13.39 -4.97
N GLY A 149 23.21 12.29 -4.22
CA GLY A 149 24.13 12.13 -3.11
C GLY A 149 25.58 12.02 -3.59
N GLY A 150 26.40 13.00 -3.21
CA GLY A 150 27.84 12.97 -3.39
C GLY A 150 28.52 11.99 -2.44
N LEU A 151 29.76 11.61 -2.76
CA LEU A 151 30.56 10.73 -1.92
C LEU A 151 31.75 11.49 -1.33
N PRO A 152 32.07 11.32 -0.04
CA PRO A 152 33.23 11.97 0.56
C PRO A 152 34.52 11.70 -0.22
N ALA A 153 35.30 12.76 -0.46
CA ALA A 153 36.58 12.71 -1.17
C ALA A 153 36.54 12.03 -2.56
N THR A 154 35.37 11.98 -3.19
CA THR A 154 35.18 11.36 -4.51
C THR A 154 34.63 12.41 -5.47
N PRO A 155 35.36 12.78 -6.53
CA PRO A 155 34.87 13.75 -7.50
C PRO A 155 33.60 13.29 -8.21
N PHE A 156 32.71 14.22 -8.52
CA PHE A 156 31.52 13.98 -9.33
C PHE A 156 31.66 14.63 -10.74
N PRO A 157 32.43 14.03 -11.66
CA PRO A 157 32.75 14.67 -12.95
C PRO A 157 31.54 14.82 -13.88
N GLN A 158 30.56 13.91 -13.78
CA GLN A 158 29.33 13.90 -14.59
C GLN A 158 28.15 14.65 -13.95
N LEU A 159 28.37 15.42 -12.88
CA LEU A 159 27.32 16.09 -12.11
C LEU A 159 26.39 16.95 -12.97
N GLU A 160 26.92 17.86 -13.79
CA GLU A 160 26.10 18.78 -14.59
C GLU A 160 25.28 18.01 -15.63
N ALA A 161 25.88 16.99 -16.25
CA ALA A 161 25.18 16.14 -17.21
C ALA A 161 24.07 15.32 -16.53
N ALA A 162 24.30 14.83 -15.31
CA ALA A 162 23.29 14.13 -14.52
C ALA A 162 22.12 15.06 -14.14
N VAL A 163 22.41 16.26 -13.63
CA VAL A 163 21.39 17.27 -13.32
C VAL A 163 20.57 17.59 -14.57
N GLN A 164 21.22 17.93 -15.68
CA GLN A 164 20.53 18.29 -16.92
C GLN A 164 19.67 17.14 -17.47
N ALA A 165 20.15 15.90 -17.40
CA ALA A 165 19.37 14.73 -17.83
C ALA A 165 18.11 14.54 -16.99
N LEU A 166 18.20 14.65 -15.66
CA LEU A 166 17.03 14.55 -14.78
C LEU A 166 16.04 15.72 -14.99
N LYS A 167 16.55 16.94 -15.21
CA LYS A 167 15.70 18.09 -15.56
C LYS A 167 15.00 17.91 -16.91
N ALA A 168 15.65 17.26 -17.89
CA ALA A 168 15.04 16.96 -19.19
C ALA A 168 13.87 15.97 -19.10
N GLU A 169 13.87 15.08 -18.11
CA GLU A 169 12.72 14.21 -17.78
C GLU A 169 11.60 14.96 -17.03
N GLY A 170 11.81 16.24 -16.70
CA GLY A 170 10.83 17.10 -16.00
C GLY A 170 10.84 16.95 -14.48
N TRP A 171 11.84 16.29 -13.91
CA TRP A 171 11.94 16.10 -12.46
C TRP A 171 12.58 17.29 -11.76
N ARG A 172 12.28 17.45 -10.46
CA ARG A 172 13.03 18.35 -9.59
C ARG A 172 14.28 17.64 -9.09
N VAL A 173 15.37 18.37 -9.03
CA VAL A 173 16.70 17.84 -8.74
C VAL A 173 17.31 18.56 -7.55
N SER A 174 17.93 17.79 -6.69
CA SER A 174 18.69 18.25 -5.55
C SER A 174 20.11 17.71 -5.65
N VAL A 175 21.09 18.45 -5.15
CA VAL A 175 22.49 18.01 -5.09
C VAL A 175 22.96 18.10 -3.64
N ASP A 176 23.41 16.98 -3.09
CA ASP A 176 24.02 16.90 -1.77
C ASP A 176 25.52 16.65 -1.91
N SER A 177 26.33 17.61 -1.46
CA SER A 177 27.79 17.48 -1.46
C SER A 177 28.40 18.32 -0.36
N GLN A 178 29.52 17.84 0.18
CA GLN A 178 30.35 18.58 1.12
C GLN A 178 31.34 19.51 0.41
N ASP A 179 31.47 19.43 -0.92
CA ASP A 179 32.34 20.29 -1.72
C ASP A 179 31.56 21.54 -2.23
N PRO A 180 31.92 22.76 -1.77
CA PRO A 180 31.33 24.01 -2.27
C PRO A 180 31.37 24.16 -3.79
N GLY A 181 32.42 23.66 -4.43
CA GLY A 181 32.58 23.69 -5.89
C GLY A 181 31.58 22.79 -6.60
N GLU A 182 31.25 21.63 -6.05
CA GLU A 182 30.21 20.75 -6.59
C GLU A 182 28.82 21.36 -6.40
N LEU A 183 28.53 21.95 -5.24
CA LEU A 183 27.27 22.67 -5.02
C LEU A 183 27.08 23.82 -6.03
N LEU A 184 28.13 24.61 -6.29
CA LEU A 184 28.09 25.66 -7.31
C LEU A 184 27.87 25.10 -8.72
N ARG A 185 28.56 24.01 -9.09
CA ARG A 185 28.40 23.35 -10.39
C ARG A 185 26.97 22.83 -10.56
N GLY A 186 26.45 22.13 -9.55
CA GLY A 186 25.07 21.62 -9.54
C GLY A 186 24.03 22.73 -9.65
N GLY A 187 24.18 23.80 -8.87
CA GLY A 187 23.27 24.93 -8.91
C GLY A 187 23.29 25.67 -10.26
N ARG A 188 24.48 25.86 -10.85
CA ARG A 188 24.63 26.43 -12.20
C ARG A 188 24.09 25.53 -13.31
N ALA A 189 24.15 24.22 -13.12
CA ALA A 189 23.56 23.24 -14.05
C ALA A 189 22.03 23.20 -13.99
N GLY A 190 21.41 23.82 -12.97
CA GLY A 190 19.96 23.95 -12.84
C GLY A 190 19.33 23.07 -11.77
N ALA A 191 20.10 22.60 -10.78
CA ALA A 191 19.52 21.95 -9.59
C ALA A 191 18.57 22.91 -8.86
N ASP A 192 17.42 22.40 -8.43
CA ASP A 192 16.40 23.17 -7.71
C ASP A 192 16.79 23.39 -6.25
N TYR A 193 17.48 22.41 -5.65
CA TYR A 193 17.94 22.44 -4.26
C TYR A 193 19.43 22.11 -4.14
N LEU A 194 20.07 22.65 -3.11
CA LEU A 194 21.44 22.34 -2.72
C LEU A 194 21.45 21.97 -1.23
N LEU A 195 21.93 20.78 -0.89
CA LEU A 195 21.93 20.29 0.48
C LEU A 195 23.22 20.65 1.21
N SER A 196 23.14 20.59 2.54
CA SER A 196 24.28 20.65 3.43
C SER A 196 25.04 21.98 3.45
N LEU A 197 24.36 23.11 3.22
CA LEU A 197 24.97 24.44 3.39
C LEU A 197 25.08 24.81 4.87
N THR A 198 26.26 25.22 5.29
CA THR A 198 26.51 25.77 6.62
C THR A 198 26.60 27.29 6.55
N LEU A 199 26.77 27.95 7.70
CA LEU A 199 27.04 29.38 7.76
C LEU A 199 28.25 29.80 6.90
N ASP A 200 29.26 28.93 6.78
CA ASP A 200 30.51 29.21 6.06
C ASP A 200 30.37 29.09 4.55
N THR A 201 29.42 28.28 4.08
CA THR A 201 29.16 28.07 2.66
C THR A 201 27.92 28.81 2.18
N LEU A 202 27.27 29.59 3.05
CA LEU A 202 26.02 30.28 2.77
C LEU A 202 26.12 31.30 1.62
N TRP A 203 27.31 31.81 1.33
CA TRP A 203 27.58 32.67 0.19
C TRP A 203 27.25 32.01 -1.15
N ILE A 204 27.28 30.67 -1.25
CA ILE A 204 26.90 29.92 -2.46
C ILE A 204 25.48 30.24 -2.86
N ALA A 205 24.59 30.42 -1.88
CA ALA A 205 23.21 30.77 -2.16
C ALA A 205 23.17 32.00 -3.07
N ASP A 206 23.98 33.03 -2.82
CA ASP A 206 23.99 34.30 -3.57
C ASP A 206 24.50 34.14 -5.02
N GLU A 207 25.18 33.04 -5.34
CA GLU A 207 25.74 32.74 -6.66
C GLU A 207 24.79 31.93 -7.57
N VAL A 208 23.77 31.28 -7.00
CA VAL A 208 22.86 30.39 -7.74
C VAL A 208 21.39 30.61 -7.36
N ARG A 209 20.49 30.17 -8.25
CA ARG A 209 19.03 30.26 -8.01
C ARG A 209 18.47 29.15 -7.12
N SER A 210 19.24 28.09 -6.89
CA SER A 210 18.82 26.93 -6.10
C SER A 210 18.43 27.32 -4.68
N THR A 211 17.46 26.59 -4.12
CA THR A 211 17.03 26.75 -2.73
C THR A 211 17.96 25.96 -1.82
N PRO A 212 18.68 26.60 -0.88
CA PRO A 212 19.60 25.88 -0.01
C PRO A 212 18.86 25.15 1.13
N VAL A 213 19.38 24.00 1.53
CA VAL A 213 19.09 23.35 2.80
C VAL A 213 20.23 23.68 3.76
N LEU A 214 19.89 24.32 4.86
CA LEU A 214 20.80 24.79 5.88
C LEU A 214 20.98 23.73 6.95
N ILE A 215 22.22 23.40 7.27
CA ILE A 215 22.61 22.49 8.35
C ILE A 215 23.51 23.23 9.35
N PRO A 216 23.59 22.79 10.61
CA PRO A 216 24.58 23.32 11.54
C PRO A 216 26.00 22.94 11.09
N ARG A 217 27.02 23.65 11.60
CA ARG A 217 28.44 23.28 11.37
C ARG A 217 28.76 21.90 11.92
N GLU A 218 28.19 21.57 13.07
CA GLU A 218 28.23 20.26 13.70
C GLU A 218 26.83 19.92 14.23
N PRO A 219 26.40 18.65 14.30
CA PRO A 219 25.02 18.29 14.67
C PRO A 219 24.51 18.90 16.00
N ALA A 220 25.40 19.13 16.96
CA ALA A 220 25.05 19.73 18.25
C ALA A 220 25.07 21.28 18.26
N ASP A 221 25.65 21.92 17.23
CA ASP A 221 25.81 23.37 17.14
C ASP A 221 24.54 24.04 16.59
N THR A 222 23.50 24.04 17.41
CA THR A 222 22.20 24.65 17.06
C THR A 222 22.27 26.16 16.81
N GLU A 223 23.29 26.85 17.33
CA GLU A 223 23.42 28.30 17.17
C GLU A 223 23.95 28.66 15.78
N SER A 224 24.90 27.88 15.23
CA SER A 224 25.34 28.07 13.84
C SER A 224 24.20 27.93 12.83
N LEU A 225 23.28 26.98 13.04
CA LEU A 225 22.09 26.83 12.22
C LEU A 225 21.16 28.04 12.37
N ALA A 226 20.94 28.51 13.61
CA ALA A 226 20.11 29.69 13.85
C ALA A 226 20.66 30.94 13.14
N GLN A 227 21.97 31.16 13.19
CA GLN A 227 22.62 32.27 12.47
C GLN A 227 22.45 32.15 10.95
N ALA A 228 22.56 30.95 10.39
CA ALA A 228 22.33 30.71 8.97
C ALA A 228 20.87 30.99 8.56
N ILE A 229 19.91 30.58 9.40
CA ILE A 229 18.48 30.85 9.23
C ILE A 229 18.21 32.36 9.22
N GLU A 230 18.67 33.07 10.25
CA GLU A 230 18.49 34.52 10.40
C GLU A 230 19.11 35.27 9.21
N ALA A 231 20.29 34.85 8.74
CA ALA A 231 20.92 35.41 7.55
C ALA A 231 20.08 35.20 6.28
N MET A 232 19.48 34.03 6.08
CA MET A 232 18.62 33.76 4.92
C MET A 232 17.27 34.49 5.00
N GLN A 233 16.70 34.63 6.19
CA GLN A 233 15.52 35.45 6.42
C GLN A 233 15.79 36.93 6.09
N ALA A 234 16.93 37.46 6.53
CA ALA A 234 17.34 38.84 6.21
C ALA A 234 17.52 39.06 4.69
N ARG A 235 17.96 38.03 3.95
CA ARG A 235 18.03 38.05 2.47
C ARG A 235 16.65 37.93 1.79
N GLY A 236 15.60 37.55 2.52
CA GLY A 236 14.27 37.32 1.95
C GLY A 236 14.22 36.16 0.94
N ARG A 237 15.11 35.17 1.10
CA ARG A 237 15.23 34.04 0.18
C ARG A 237 14.63 32.76 0.76
N PRO A 238 14.00 31.90 -0.06
CA PRO A 238 13.57 30.57 0.38
C PRO A 238 14.76 29.71 0.80
N PHE A 239 14.55 28.87 1.82
CA PHE A 239 15.49 27.85 2.28
C PHE A 239 14.71 26.76 3.04
N LEU A 240 15.38 25.63 3.32
CA LEU A 240 14.95 24.69 4.33
C LEU A 240 15.99 24.63 5.44
N ALA A 241 15.58 24.37 6.67
CA ALA A 241 16.48 24.14 7.79
C ALA A 241 16.43 22.67 8.22
N ASP A 242 17.59 22.06 8.45
CA ASP A 242 17.73 20.70 8.93
C ASP A 242 18.61 20.67 10.19
N ALA A 243 18.06 20.18 11.31
CA ALA A 243 18.75 20.05 12.59
C ALA A 243 19.57 18.74 12.73
N ILE A 244 19.62 17.95 11.66
CA ILE A 244 20.24 16.64 11.52
C ILE A 244 19.62 15.61 12.48
N LEU A 245 18.93 14.62 11.92
CA LEU A 245 18.41 13.50 12.69
C LEU A 245 19.51 12.45 12.90
N ASP A 246 19.81 12.12 14.16
CA ASP A 246 20.86 11.16 14.50
C ASP A 246 20.34 9.71 14.41
N PRO A 247 21.21 8.71 14.12
CA PRO A 247 20.81 7.32 14.11
C PRO A 247 20.46 6.81 15.52
N ILE A 248 19.61 5.78 15.61
CA ILE A 248 19.34 5.07 16.87
C ILE A 248 20.41 3.98 17.08
N PRO A 249 20.92 3.76 18.32
CA PRO A 249 20.66 4.48 19.58
C PRO A 249 21.58 5.69 19.83
N PHE A 250 22.30 6.20 18.82
CA PHE A 250 23.34 7.20 18.96
C PHE A 250 22.83 8.65 18.82
N GLY A 251 21.96 9.07 19.75
CA GLY A 251 21.53 10.47 19.84
C GLY A 251 20.19 10.80 19.18
N PHE A 252 19.51 9.82 18.55
CA PHE A 252 18.19 9.99 17.93
C PHE A 252 17.21 10.83 18.77
N THR A 253 16.98 10.46 20.04
CA THR A 253 16.05 11.20 20.91
C THR A 253 16.50 12.64 21.15
N ALA A 254 17.81 12.88 21.32
CA ALA A 254 18.33 14.24 21.46
C ALA A 254 18.12 15.05 20.18
N SER A 255 18.28 14.44 19.01
CA SER A 255 18.01 15.09 17.72
C SER A 255 16.52 15.44 17.52
N LEU A 256 15.59 14.62 17.99
CA LEU A 256 14.17 14.97 18.01
C LEU A 256 13.89 16.22 18.87
N VAL A 257 14.55 16.33 20.02
CA VAL A 257 14.46 17.53 20.87
C VAL A 257 15.06 18.75 20.16
N ARG A 258 16.13 18.57 19.36
CA ARG A 258 16.67 19.66 18.52
C ARG A 258 15.65 20.13 17.48
N TYR A 259 14.99 19.24 16.76
CA TYR A 259 13.93 19.64 15.82
C TYR A 259 12.75 20.32 16.52
N HIS A 260 12.33 19.83 17.69
CA HIS A 260 11.28 20.46 18.47
C HIS A 260 11.65 21.89 18.87
N THR A 261 12.88 22.08 19.39
CA THR A 261 13.43 23.39 19.74
C THR A 261 13.52 24.31 18.51
N LEU A 262 13.97 23.77 17.36
CA LEU A 262 14.04 24.51 16.09
C LEU A 262 12.66 25.04 15.68
N ARG A 263 11.62 24.18 15.70
CA ARG A 263 10.26 24.57 15.36
C ARG A 263 9.67 25.59 16.34
N GLN A 264 10.03 25.53 17.62
CA GLN A 264 9.62 26.55 18.60
C GLN A 264 10.30 27.90 18.36
N ARG A 265 11.61 27.90 18.11
CA ARG A 265 12.39 29.13 17.87
C ARG A 265 12.04 29.79 16.54
N PHE A 266 11.75 28.99 15.51
CA PHE A 266 11.42 29.46 14.16
C PHE A 266 10.10 28.84 13.65
N PRO A 267 8.93 29.36 14.10
CA PRO A 267 7.63 28.75 13.84
C PRO A 267 7.24 28.62 12.37
N ASP A 268 7.74 29.51 11.51
CA ASP A 268 7.35 29.62 10.09
C ASP A 268 8.42 29.11 9.12
N VAL A 269 9.57 28.65 9.62
CA VAL A 269 10.65 28.13 8.76
C VAL A 269 10.28 26.77 8.18
N SER A 270 10.56 26.56 6.90
CA SER A 270 10.46 25.25 6.25
C SER A 270 11.54 24.33 6.81
N ILE A 271 11.15 23.20 7.39
CA ILE A 271 12.08 22.23 7.98
C ILE A 271 12.23 21.05 7.02
N MET A 272 13.47 20.60 6.82
CA MET A 272 13.79 19.29 6.24
C MET A 272 14.20 18.32 7.36
N MET A 273 13.89 17.04 7.20
CA MET A 273 14.32 15.98 8.11
C MET A 273 14.85 14.77 7.33
N GLY A 274 16.13 14.45 7.49
CA GLY A 274 16.70 13.20 6.99
C GLY A 274 16.23 12.00 7.83
N VAL A 275 15.51 11.06 7.22
CA VAL A 275 14.98 9.86 7.90
C VAL A 275 15.66 8.56 7.48
N GLY A 276 16.44 8.59 6.40
CA GLY A 276 17.02 7.40 5.77
C GLY A 276 17.94 6.59 6.68
N ASN A 277 18.68 7.23 7.58
CA ASN A 277 19.55 6.55 8.54
C ASN A 277 18.76 5.66 9.54
N LEU A 278 17.52 5.99 9.88
CA LEU A 278 16.70 5.15 10.76
C LEU A 278 16.14 3.94 10.03
N THR A 279 15.79 4.08 8.74
CA THR A 279 15.29 2.95 7.94
C THR A 279 16.40 2.03 7.42
N GLU A 280 17.61 2.56 7.19
CA GLU A 280 18.74 1.79 6.66
C GLU A 280 19.57 1.10 7.74
N LEU A 281 19.67 1.69 8.94
CA LEU A 281 20.57 1.22 10.00
C LEU A 281 19.87 0.49 11.15
N VAL A 282 18.58 0.16 10.98
CA VAL A 282 17.78 -0.58 11.96
C VAL A 282 17.13 -1.77 11.27
N GLU A 283 17.44 -2.99 11.73
CA GLU A 283 16.80 -4.20 11.21
C GLU A 283 15.41 -4.39 11.86
N ALA A 284 14.43 -3.65 11.35
CA ALA A 284 13.02 -3.77 11.70
C ALA A 284 12.14 -3.38 10.49
N ASP A 285 10.83 -3.66 10.54
CA ASP A 285 9.96 -3.31 9.42
C ASP A 285 9.94 -1.79 9.17
N THR A 286 10.53 -1.38 8.05
CA THR A 286 10.68 0.04 7.67
C THR A 286 9.35 0.75 7.53
N SER A 287 8.27 0.04 7.19
CA SER A 287 6.91 0.58 7.17
C SER A 287 6.46 1.15 8.53
N GLY A 288 6.80 0.49 9.64
CA GLY A 288 6.50 0.95 10.99
C GLY A 288 7.39 2.12 11.42
N ILE A 289 8.67 2.08 11.04
CA ILE A 289 9.62 3.18 11.26
C ILE A 289 9.14 4.43 10.53
N ASN A 290 8.82 4.32 9.24
CA ASN A 290 8.28 5.40 8.42
C ASN A 290 6.96 5.93 8.98
N ALA A 291 6.05 5.07 9.44
CA ALA A 291 4.81 5.51 10.08
C ALA A 291 5.09 6.42 11.29
N LEU A 292 6.02 6.02 12.17
CA LEU A 292 6.39 6.80 13.34
C LEU A 292 7.07 8.13 12.96
N LEU A 293 8.09 8.08 12.10
CA LEU A 293 8.87 9.26 11.70
C LEU A 293 8.01 10.29 10.96
N LEU A 294 7.13 9.86 10.05
CA LEU A 294 6.24 10.77 9.35
C LEU A 294 5.09 11.29 10.23
N GLY A 295 4.73 10.56 11.30
CA GLY A 295 3.86 11.08 12.36
C GLY A 295 4.51 12.24 13.10
N ILE A 296 5.77 12.06 13.51
CA ILE A 296 6.58 13.13 14.12
C ILE A 296 6.76 14.31 13.16
N ALA A 297 7.04 14.02 11.88
CA ALA A 297 7.18 15.05 10.85
C ALA A 297 5.90 15.89 10.68
N ALA A 298 4.73 15.23 10.73
CA ALA A 298 3.44 15.93 10.68
C ALA A 298 3.21 16.83 11.91
N GLU A 299 3.54 16.36 13.12
CA GLU A 299 3.44 17.17 14.35
C GLU A 299 4.38 18.39 14.31
N LEU A 300 5.59 18.20 13.80
CA LEU A 300 6.59 19.26 13.65
C LEU A 300 6.36 20.16 12.43
N ARG A 301 5.33 19.90 11.61
CA ARG A 301 5.07 20.60 10.34
C ARG A 301 6.33 20.64 9.45
N VAL A 302 6.98 19.50 9.30
CA VAL A 302 8.15 19.35 8.41
C VAL A 302 7.69 19.54 6.96
N ALA A 303 8.44 20.31 6.19
CA ALA A 303 8.12 20.60 4.79
C ALA A 303 8.68 19.54 3.82
N ALA A 304 9.78 18.87 4.21
CA ALA A 304 10.42 17.85 3.40
C ALA A 304 11.10 16.76 4.25
N VAL A 305 11.11 15.52 3.75
CA VAL A 305 11.96 14.45 4.27
C VAL A 305 12.99 14.03 3.22
N LEU A 306 14.21 13.75 3.67
CA LEU A 306 15.25 13.10 2.86
C LEU A 306 15.31 11.62 3.24
N THR A 307 15.14 10.73 2.26
CA THR A 307 15.16 9.29 2.47
C THR A 307 15.84 8.58 1.30
N THR A 308 16.14 7.30 1.46
CA THR A 308 16.87 6.50 0.48
C THR A 308 16.37 5.05 0.41
N GLN A 309 16.76 4.33 -0.63
CA GLN A 309 16.48 2.90 -0.83
C GLN A 309 17.75 2.16 -1.27
N VAL A 310 18.82 2.24 -0.50
CA VAL A 310 20.12 1.64 -0.85
C VAL A 310 20.11 0.13 -0.60
N SER A 311 19.74 -0.29 0.61
CA SER A 311 19.80 -1.70 0.97
C SER A 311 18.60 -2.49 0.41
N ALA A 312 18.79 -3.81 0.27
CA ALA A 312 17.69 -4.71 -0.05
C ALA A 312 16.60 -4.74 1.05
N HIS A 313 16.97 -4.34 2.28
CA HIS A 313 16.07 -4.18 3.40
C HIS A 313 15.12 -3.00 3.18
N ALA A 314 15.65 -1.80 2.91
CA ALA A 314 14.88 -0.56 2.73
C ALA A 314 14.33 -0.34 1.30
N ARG A 315 14.20 -1.39 0.49
CA ARG A 315 13.83 -1.30 -0.95
C ARG A 315 12.44 -0.70 -1.25
N ARG A 316 11.61 -0.48 -0.23
CA ARG A 316 10.28 0.15 -0.32
C ARG A 316 10.17 1.44 0.49
N ALA A 317 11.26 1.94 1.09
CA ALA A 317 11.22 3.03 2.05
C ALA A 317 10.64 4.35 1.48
N VAL A 318 10.88 4.68 0.21
CA VAL A 318 10.28 5.86 -0.45
C VAL A 318 8.77 5.68 -0.60
N ARG A 319 8.33 4.48 -1.03
CA ARG A 319 6.90 4.18 -1.17
C ARG A 319 6.18 4.13 0.17
N GLU A 320 6.82 3.58 1.18
CA GLU A 320 6.35 3.60 2.56
C GLU A 320 6.23 5.03 3.08
N ALA A 321 7.24 5.87 2.87
CA ALA A 321 7.20 7.28 3.23
C ALA A 321 6.06 8.03 2.50
N ASP A 322 5.81 7.73 1.22
CA ASP A 322 4.72 8.33 0.44
C ASP A 322 3.33 7.96 0.99
N VAL A 323 3.13 6.69 1.38
CA VAL A 323 1.89 6.27 2.04
C VAL A 323 1.78 6.93 3.42
N ALA A 324 2.86 6.92 4.20
CA ALA A 324 2.87 7.46 5.56
C ALA A 324 2.60 8.97 5.60
N ARG A 325 3.21 9.78 4.72
CA ARG A 325 2.95 11.23 4.68
C ARG A 325 1.49 11.55 4.39
N ARG A 326 0.83 10.80 3.49
CA ARG A 326 -0.57 11.03 3.11
C ARG A 326 -1.50 10.64 4.25
N LEU A 327 -1.23 9.50 4.89
CA LEU A 327 -1.97 9.04 6.06
C LEU A 327 -1.88 10.03 7.22
N MET A 328 -0.66 10.50 7.53
CA MET A 328 -0.44 11.41 8.65
C MET A 328 -0.97 12.82 8.37
N HIS A 329 -0.85 13.32 7.15
CA HIS A 329 -1.48 14.59 6.76
C HIS A 329 -2.99 14.54 6.91
N ALA A 330 -3.65 13.49 6.40
CA ALA A 330 -5.08 13.30 6.57
C ALA A 330 -5.48 13.19 8.05
N ALA A 331 -4.73 12.43 8.84
CA ALA A 331 -4.97 12.26 10.28
C ALA A 331 -4.89 13.60 11.04
N ALA A 332 -3.84 14.39 10.77
CA ALA A 332 -3.64 15.71 11.36
C ALA A 332 -4.73 16.70 10.95
N HIS A 333 -5.05 16.79 9.65
CA HIS A 333 -6.07 17.69 9.12
C HIS A 333 -7.46 17.40 9.70
N HIS A 334 -7.83 16.12 9.80
CA HIS A 334 -9.12 15.70 10.35
C HIS A 334 -9.14 15.62 11.89
N ARG A 335 -8.01 15.82 12.56
CA ARG A 335 -7.85 15.68 14.02
C ARG A 335 -8.33 14.31 14.52
N THR A 336 -7.96 13.27 13.80
CA THR A 336 -8.30 11.88 14.12
C THR A 336 -7.03 11.04 14.21
N LEU A 337 -7.06 9.96 14.99
CA LEU A 337 -5.95 9.01 14.99
C LEU A 337 -5.81 8.34 13.61
N PRO A 338 -4.58 8.02 13.17
CA PRO A 338 -4.35 7.35 11.90
C PRO A 338 -4.92 5.92 11.88
N LYS A 339 -5.13 5.31 13.06
CA LYS A 339 -5.67 3.95 13.18
C LYS A 339 -7.03 3.86 12.49
N GLY A 340 -7.01 3.22 11.32
CA GLY A 340 -8.22 2.94 10.59
C GLY A 340 -8.71 4.08 9.68
N LEU A 341 -7.98 5.18 9.58
CA LEU A 341 -8.26 6.21 8.61
C LEU A 341 -8.05 5.67 7.19
N GLY A 342 -8.90 5.99 6.22
CA GLY A 342 -8.64 5.66 4.81
C GLY A 342 -8.85 4.22 4.35
N GLY A 343 -9.61 3.41 5.10
CA GLY A 343 -10.00 2.07 4.66
C GLY A 343 -8.78 1.19 4.36
N GLU A 344 -8.65 0.78 3.09
CA GLU A 344 -7.52 0.00 2.58
C GLU A 344 -6.20 0.77 2.69
N LEU A 345 -6.13 2.04 2.28
CA LEU A 345 -4.89 2.82 2.29
C LEU A 345 -4.29 2.95 3.70
N GLY A 346 -5.12 3.13 4.73
CA GLY A 346 -4.66 3.18 6.12
C GLY A 346 -4.09 1.87 6.66
N SER A 347 -4.36 0.75 6.00
CA SER A 347 -3.73 -0.55 6.30
C SER A 347 -2.51 -0.85 5.44
N HIS A 348 -2.14 -0.01 4.47
CA HIS A 348 -0.99 -0.31 3.61
C HIS A 348 0.34 -0.37 4.36
N LEU A 349 0.48 0.33 5.49
CA LEU A 349 1.65 0.24 6.35
C LEU A 349 1.63 -1.00 7.28
N ALA A 350 0.49 -1.67 7.45
CA ALA A 350 0.38 -2.92 8.21
C ALA A 350 0.69 -4.12 7.29
N THR A 351 1.98 -4.33 7.01
CA THR A 351 2.44 -5.30 6.00
C THR A 351 2.46 -6.75 6.49
N VAL A 352 2.55 -6.98 7.80
CA VAL A 352 2.66 -8.33 8.40
C VAL A 352 1.31 -8.92 8.82
N HIS A 353 0.42 -8.12 9.38
CA HIS A 353 -0.85 -8.59 9.94
C HIS A 353 -2.01 -7.65 9.54
N GLU A 354 -3.23 -8.15 9.65
CA GLU A 354 -4.45 -7.37 9.44
C GLU A 354 -5.14 -7.04 10.75
N ARG A 355 -5.98 -5.99 10.74
CA ARG A 355 -6.75 -5.56 11.92
C ARG A 355 -7.75 -6.63 12.38
N HIS A 356 -8.36 -7.33 11.43
CA HIS A 356 -9.34 -8.39 11.67
C HIS A 356 -9.02 -9.59 10.77
N PRO A 357 -8.06 -10.45 11.14
CA PRO A 357 -7.61 -11.53 10.27
C PRO A 357 -8.60 -12.69 10.15
N HIS A 358 -9.42 -12.89 11.18
CA HIS A 358 -10.39 -13.98 11.25
C HIS A 358 -11.80 -13.39 11.27
N PRO A 359 -12.50 -13.33 10.13
CA PRO A 359 -13.89 -12.90 10.12
C PRO A 359 -14.79 -13.91 10.86
N ASP A 360 -14.55 -15.21 10.70
CA ASP A 360 -15.42 -16.27 11.17
C ASP A 360 -14.91 -16.99 12.42
N THR A 361 -15.82 -17.31 13.34
CA THR A 361 -15.50 -18.18 14.48
C THR A 361 -15.47 -19.65 14.06
N PRO A 362 -14.78 -20.53 14.81
CA PRO A 362 -14.78 -21.97 14.53
C PRO A 362 -16.19 -22.58 14.43
N GLU A 363 -17.13 -22.11 15.25
CA GLU A 363 -18.52 -22.59 15.29
C GLU A 363 -19.30 -22.16 14.04
N GLU A 364 -19.11 -20.93 13.59
CA GLU A 364 -19.73 -20.43 12.36
C GLU A 364 -19.20 -21.17 11.12
N ILE A 365 -17.90 -21.47 11.10
CA ILE A 365 -17.29 -22.28 10.05
C ILE A 365 -17.87 -23.70 10.07
N ALA A 366 -17.99 -24.33 11.24
CA ALA A 366 -18.57 -25.66 11.38
C ALA A 366 -20.04 -25.70 10.92
N ALA A 367 -20.83 -24.68 11.27
CA ALA A 367 -22.23 -24.54 10.82
C ALA A 367 -22.34 -24.37 9.30
N THR A 368 -21.39 -23.65 8.68
CA THR A 368 -21.31 -23.51 7.23
C THR A 368 -20.90 -24.83 6.57
N ALA A 369 -19.88 -25.50 7.09
CA ALA A 369 -19.41 -26.79 6.61
C ALA A 369 -20.52 -27.85 6.63
N ALA A 370 -21.36 -27.86 7.67
CA ALA A 370 -22.50 -28.77 7.80
C ALA A 370 -23.57 -28.61 6.71
N GLN A 371 -23.57 -27.50 5.95
CA GLN A 371 -24.52 -27.24 4.85
C GLN A 371 -23.94 -27.61 3.47
N VAL A 372 -22.63 -27.85 3.36
CA VAL A 372 -21.98 -28.18 2.09
C VAL A 372 -22.30 -29.61 1.66
N ARG A 373 -22.65 -29.79 0.39
CA ARG A 373 -23.04 -31.10 -0.20
C ARG A 373 -22.24 -31.47 -1.45
N ASP A 374 -21.44 -30.56 -1.97
CA ASP A 374 -20.58 -30.77 -3.13
C ASP A 374 -19.15 -31.20 -2.74
N PRO A 375 -18.39 -31.82 -3.65
CA PRO A 375 -17.05 -32.32 -3.34
C PRO A 375 -15.98 -31.22 -3.28
N ASN A 376 -16.29 -29.96 -3.60
CA ASN A 376 -15.28 -28.91 -3.70
C ASN A 376 -14.74 -28.53 -2.32
N PHE A 377 -13.42 -28.51 -2.20
CA PHE A 377 -12.73 -28.09 -0.99
C PHE A 377 -12.87 -26.58 -0.78
N ARG A 378 -13.26 -26.22 0.44
CA ARG A 378 -13.28 -24.86 0.93
C ARG A 378 -12.31 -24.76 2.09
N ILE A 379 -11.54 -23.69 2.10
CA ILE A 379 -10.56 -23.37 3.13
C ILE A 379 -10.99 -22.08 3.82
N GLN A 380 -11.04 -22.10 5.14
CA GLN A 380 -11.21 -20.91 5.97
C GLN A 380 -10.17 -20.91 7.09
N VAL A 381 -9.78 -19.73 7.55
CA VAL A 381 -8.82 -19.56 8.63
C VAL A 381 -9.50 -18.87 9.80
N SER A 382 -9.38 -19.46 10.99
CA SER A 382 -9.86 -18.88 12.24
C SER A 382 -8.73 -18.86 13.28
N ALA A 383 -9.02 -18.33 14.47
CA ALA A 383 -8.10 -18.38 15.60
C ALA A 383 -7.76 -19.83 16.03
N ALA A 384 -8.56 -20.83 15.65
CA ALA A 384 -8.31 -22.24 15.96
C ALA A 384 -7.40 -22.93 14.93
N GLY A 385 -7.15 -22.32 13.77
CA GLY A 385 -6.32 -22.88 12.70
C GLY A 385 -6.98 -22.87 11.33
N LEU A 386 -6.56 -23.81 10.49
CA LEU A 386 -7.02 -24.01 9.12
C LEU A 386 -8.20 -24.97 9.11
N HIS A 387 -9.33 -24.52 8.58
CA HIS A 387 -10.54 -25.31 8.39
C HIS A 387 -10.64 -25.72 6.93
N VAL A 388 -10.67 -27.03 6.67
CA VAL A 388 -10.87 -27.58 5.32
C VAL A 388 -12.13 -28.44 5.31
N TYR A 389 -13.07 -28.13 4.44
CA TYR A 389 -14.33 -28.86 4.39
C TYR A 389 -14.90 -28.98 2.99
N ASN A 390 -15.64 -30.07 2.81
CA ASN A 390 -16.47 -30.37 1.65
C ASN A 390 -17.60 -31.33 2.10
N ARG A 391 -18.31 -31.97 1.17
CA ARG A 391 -19.33 -32.99 1.51
C ARG A 391 -18.80 -34.19 2.32
N ASP A 392 -17.49 -34.48 2.24
CA ASP A 392 -16.84 -35.64 2.85
C ASP A 392 -16.34 -35.31 4.28
N GLY A 393 -16.67 -34.12 4.81
CA GLY A 393 -16.44 -33.75 6.20
C GLY A 393 -15.64 -32.47 6.39
N HIS A 394 -15.44 -32.08 7.65
CA HIS A 394 -14.71 -30.90 8.09
C HIS A 394 -13.49 -31.31 8.90
N ARG A 395 -12.31 -30.79 8.52
CA ARG A 395 -11.01 -31.05 9.12
C ARG A 395 -10.44 -29.74 9.65
N LEU A 396 -9.76 -29.81 10.79
CA LEU A 396 -9.12 -28.68 11.46
C LEU A 396 -7.68 -29.06 11.81
N ALA A 397 -6.71 -28.20 11.49
CA ALA A 397 -5.32 -28.34 11.93
C ALA A 397 -4.62 -26.98 12.03
N GLY A 398 -3.44 -26.95 12.66
CA GLY A 398 -2.59 -25.75 12.75
C GLY A 398 -1.63 -25.56 11.56
N ASP A 399 -1.48 -26.57 10.70
CA ASP A 399 -0.54 -26.57 9.57
C ASP A 399 -1.10 -27.33 8.36
N ALA A 400 -0.58 -27.01 7.18
CA ALA A 400 -1.02 -27.57 5.91
C ALA A 400 -0.70 -29.07 5.76
N LEU A 401 0.46 -29.52 6.25
CA LEU A 401 0.92 -30.90 6.05
C LEU A 401 0.10 -31.89 6.87
N SER A 402 -0.35 -31.53 8.06
CA SER A 402 -1.23 -32.36 8.90
C SER A 402 -2.61 -32.58 8.27
N LEU A 403 -3.10 -31.64 7.44
CA LEU A 403 -4.36 -31.78 6.72
C LEU A 403 -4.25 -32.74 5.53
N TRP A 404 -3.06 -32.82 4.92
CA TRP A 404 -2.87 -33.51 3.65
C TRP A 404 -3.36 -34.97 3.60
N PRO A 405 -2.97 -35.86 4.55
CA PRO A 405 -3.41 -37.27 4.52
C PRO A 405 -4.93 -37.42 4.62
N GLN A 406 -5.62 -36.41 5.15
CA GLN A 406 -7.05 -36.44 5.40
C GLN A 406 -7.87 -36.08 4.16
N LEU A 407 -7.27 -35.48 3.12
CA LEU A 407 -7.97 -34.96 1.94
C LEU A 407 -8.20 -36.01 0.84
N GLY A 408 -7.48 -37.14 0.87
CA GLY A 408 -7.67 -38.22 -0.11
C GLY A 408 -7.22 -37.88 -1.54
N LEU A 409 -6.29 -36.93 -1.71
CA LEU A 409 -5.86 -36.41 -3.03
C LEU A 409 -4.66 -37.17 -3.65
N ALA A 410 -4.25 -38.31 -3.09
CA ALA A 410 -3.03 -39.02 -3.49
C ALA A 410 -3.00 -39.44 -4.97
N HIS A 411 -4.16 -39.62 -5.60
CA HIS A 411 -4.28 -40.03 -7.01
C HIS A 411 -4.74 -38.91 -7.95
N ASP A 412 -4.87 -37.68 -7.45
CA ASP A 412 -5.30 -36.51 -8.22
C ASP A 412 -4.26 -35.41 -8.14
N GLY A 413 -3.21 -35.51 -8.96
CA GLY A 413 -2.10 -34.56 -8.96
C GLY A 413 -2.50 -33.10 -9.19
N GLY A 414 -3.59 -32.84 -9.91
CA GLY A 414 -4.07 -31.48 -10.19
C GLY A 414 -4.71 -30.85 -8.95
N HIS A 415 -5.65 -31.54 -8.32
CA HIS A 415 -6.27 -31.07 -7.07
C HIS A 415 -5.29 -31.08 -5.91
N ALA A 416 -4.39 -32.07 -5.88
CA ALA A 416 -3.28 -32.14 -4.95
C ALA A 416 -2.43 -30.86 -4.96
N PHE A 417 -1.98 -30.44 -6.15
CA PHE A 417 -1.19 -29.21 -6.30
C PHE A 417 -1.98 -27.97 -5.87
N TYR A 418 -3.23 -27.84 -6.32
CA TYR A 418 -4.11 -26.72 -5.96
C TYR A 418 -4.27 -26.58 -4.45
N MET A 419 -4.63 -27.68 -3.77
CA MET A 419 -4.78 -27.69 -2.32
C MET A 419 -3.47 -27.42 -1.60
N GLY A 420 -2.34 -27.91 -2.11
CA GLY A 420 -1.02 -27.58 -1.55
C GLY A 420 -0.73 -26.07 -1.58
N VAL A 421 -1.01 -25.40 -2.69
CA VAL A 421 -0.81 -23.94 -2.83
C VAL A 421 -1.74 -23.15 -1.90
N GLU A 422 -3.02 -23.51 -1.88
CA GLU A 422 -4.00 -22.79 -1.06
C GLU A 422 -3.80 -23.02 0.44
N LEU A 423 -3.46 -24.24 0.87
CA LEU A 423 -3.19 -24.54 2.28
C LEU A 423 -1.91 -23.87 2.77
N ALA A 424 -0.84 -23.85 1.96
CA ALA A 424 0.37 -23.12 2.32
C ALA A 424 0.09 -21.61 2.48
N ARG A 425 -0.75 -21.03 1.62
CA ARG A 425 -1.18 -19.62 1.75
C ARG A 425 -2.03 -19.39 3.00
N ALA A 426 -2.97 -20.30 3.28
CA ALA A 426 -3.81 -20.24 4.47
C ALA A 426 -2.99 -20.39 5.77
N GLU A 427 -1.95 -21.22 5.76
CA GLU A 427 -1.03 -21.39 6.89
C GLU A 427 -0.23 -20.11 7.17
N ILE A 428 0.33 -19.48 6.13
CA ILE A 428 1.00 -18.17 6.28
C ILE A 428 0.01 -17.15 6.87
N ALA A 429 -1.24 -17.15 6.41
CA ALA A 429 -2.23 -16.24 6.91
C ALA A 429 -2.60 -16.50 8.38
N PHE A 430 -2.68 -17.76 8.78
CA PHE A 430 -2.88 -18.14 10.18
C PHE A 430 -1.71 -17.68 11.06
N GLN A 431 -0.48 -17.97 10.64
CA GLN A 431 0.74 -17.66 11.41
C GLN A 431 0.96 -16.16 11.60
N LEU A 432 0.71 -15.36 10.56
CA LEU A 432 0.95 -13.92 10.59
C LEU A 432 -0.28 -13.10 11.00
N GLY A 433 -1.44 -13.72 11.16
CA GLY A 433 -2.70 -12.99 11.34
C GLY A 433 -3.02 -12.13 10.12
N LYS A 434 -3.02 -12.74 8.93
CA LYS A 434 -3.56 -12.13 7.69
C LYS A 434 -4.96 -12.66 7.41
N ARG A 435 -5.73 -11.90 6.62
CA ARG A 435 -6.97 -12.41 6.06
C ARG A 435 -6.65 -13.31 4.89
N TYR A 436 -7.15 -14.54 4.98
CA TYR A 436 -7.09 -15.49 3.89
C TYR A 436 -8.41 -15.46 3.12
N VAL A 437 -8.30 -15.35 1.80
CA VAL A 437 -9.40 -15.53 0.87
C VAL A 437 -8.92 -16.52 -0.19
N GLN A 438 -9.63 -17.64 -0.30
CA GLN A 438 -9.29 -18.68 -1.27
C GLN A 438 -9.27 -18.12 -2.69
N ASP A 439 -8.30 -18.58 -3.48
CA ASP A 439 -8.02 -18.11 -4.85
C ASP A 439 -7.55 -16.66 -4.97
N GLN A 440 -7.27 -15.96 -3.86
CA GLN A 440 -6.71 -14.62 -3.85
C GLN A 440 -5.32 -14.57 -3.21
N PRO A 441 -4.41 -13.71 -3.70
CA PRO A 441 -3.13 -13.48 -3.05
C PRO A 441 -3.34 -12.85 -1.67
N LEU A 442 -2.38 -13.06 -0.75
CA LEU A 442 -2.36 -12.32 0.51
C LEU A 442 -2.09 -10.83 0.24
N HIS A 443 -2.73 -9.97 1.02
CA HIS A 443 -2.49 -8.54 0.99
C HIS A 443 -1.27 -8.18 1.82
N TRP A 444 -0.23 -7.65 1.16
CA TRP A 444 1.04 -7.26 1.79
C TRP A 444 1.16 -5.74 1.99
N GLY A 445 0.09 -4.99 1.74
CA GLY A 445 0.09 -3.53 1.81
C GLY A 445 1.13 -2.92 0.86
N VAL A 446 1.93 -1.98 1.35
CA VAL A 446 2.95 -1.28 0.57
C VAL A 446 4.18 -2.13 0.24
N ALA A 447 4.40 -3.24 0.96
CA ALA A 447 5.56 -4.10 0.75
C ALA A 447 5.56 -4.76 -0.65
N TRP A 448 4.38 -4.97 -1.22
CA TRP A 448 4.22 -5.56 -2.54
C TRP A 448 3.06 -4.91 -3.31
N SER A 449 3.34 -4.48 -4.54
CA SER A 449 2.31 -4.00 -5.47
C SER A 449 1.95 -5.13 -6.43
N PRO A 450 0.71 -5.65 -6.39
CA PRO A 450 0.25 -6.59 -7.41
C PRO A 450 0.26 -5.92 -8.79
N PRO A 451 0.41 -6.69 -9.88
CA PRO A 451 0.08 -6.22 -11.22
C PRO A 451 -1.36 -5.69 -11.22
N ALA A 452 -1.63 -4.60 -11.95
CA ALA A 452 -2.97 -4.00 -12.01
C ALA A 452 -4.01 -5.08 -12.38
N ALA A 453 -4.90 -5.40 -11.43
CA ALA A 453 -5.96 -6.37 -11.68
C ALA A 453 -6.98 -5.73 -12.63
N ALA A 454 -7.34 -6.44 -13.70
CA ALA A 454 -8.47 -6.04 -14.54
C ALA A 454 -9.73 -6.04 -13.65
N THR A 455 -10.31 -4.87 -13.41
CA THR A 455 -11.52 -4.70 -12.59
C THR A 455 -12.75 -5.39 -13.18
N ASP A 456 -12.65 -5.85 -14.42
CA ASP A 456 -13.77 -6.26 -15.27
C ASP A 456 -13.85 -7.79 -15.43
N ALA A 457 -12.92 -8.55 -14.85
CA ALA A 457 -12.89 -10.00 -14.94
C ALA A 457 -12.72 -10.67 -13.57
N TRP A 458 -13.42 -11.78 -13.36
CA TRP A 458 -13.14 -12.70 -12.25
C TRP A 458 -11.73 -13.28 -12.41
N CYS A 459 -11.01 -13.48 -11.30
CA CYS A 459 -9.84 -14.36 -11.33
C CYS A 459 -10.30 -15.72 -11.85
N ALA A 460 -9.84 -16.08 -13.06
CA ALA A 460 -10.02 -17.43 -13.54
C ALA A 460 -9.33 -18.37 -12.53
N PRO A 461 -9.96 -19.49 -12.13
CA PRO A 461 -9.25 -20.50 -11.35
C PRO A 461 -7.95 -20.83 -12.08
N GLY A 462 -6.83 -20.76 -11.37
CA GLY A 462 -5.51 -21.05 -11.95
C GLY A 462 -5.58 -22.39 -12.67
N THR A 463 -5.39 -22.41 -13.99
CA THR A 463 -5.55 -23.63 -14.76
C THR A 463 -4.37 -24.55 -14.45
N THR A 464 -4.60 -25.61 -13.67
CA THR A 464 -3.59 -26.67 -13.43
C THR A 464 -3.41 -27.61 -14.62
N ARG A 465 -4.25 -27.47 -15.66
CA ARG A 465 -4.17 -28.21 -16.92
C ARG A 465 -4.34 -27.27 -18.11
N ILE A 466 -3.34 -27.27 -19.01
CA ILE A 466 -3.54 -26.80 -20.37
C ILE A 466 -4.51 -27.80 -21.03
N PRO A 467 -5.63 -27.35 -21.64
CA PRO A 467 -6.49 -28.25 -22.40
C PRO A 467 -5.62 -28.94 -23.46
N ARG A 468 -5.60 -30.28 -23.46
CA ARG A 468 -5.01 -31.02 -24.58
C ARG A 468 -5.74 -30.56 -25.83
N GLN A 469 -5.05 -29.85 -26.72
CA GLN A 469 -5.55 -29.61 -28.07
C GLN A 469 -5.85 -31.00 -28.66
N SER A 470 -7.11 -31.23 -28.99
CA SER A 470 -7.53 -32.40 -29.73
C SER A 470 -6.71 -32.45 -31.01
N ALA A 471 -5.87 -33.48 -31.14
CA ALA A 471 -5.12 -33.71 -32.37
C ALA A 471 -6.12 -33.77 -33.53
N PRO A 472 -5.85 -33.12 -34.68
CA PRO A 472 -6.74 -33.18 -35.81
C PRO A 472 -6.84 -34.64 -36.29
N PRO A 473 -8.00 -35.07 -36.82
CA PRO A 473 -8.18 -36.43 -37.28
C PRO A 473 -7.15 -36.74 -38.38
N ARG A 474 -6.44 -37.87 -38.23
CA ARG A 474 -5.51 -38.36 -39.25
C ARG A 474 -6.26 -38.52 -40.56
N THR A 475 -5.90 -37.72 -41.55
CA THR A 475 -6.33 -37.88 -42.94
C THR A 475 -5.75 -39.19 -43.49
N ALA A 476 -6.63 -40.00 -44.07
CA ALA A 476 -6.27 -41.21 -44.78
C ALA A 476 -5.50 -40.90 -46.08
N GLY A 477 -4.51 -41.74 -46.38
CA GLY A 477 -4.03 -41.99 -47.75
C GLY A 477 -2.73 -41.28 -48.16
N GLY A 478 -1.75 -42.08 -48.59
CA GLY A 478 -0.62 -41.59 -49.38
C GLY A 478 0.64 -42.46 -49.28
N ASP A 479 0.69 -43.51 -50.10
CA ASP A 479 1.83 -44.37 -50.40
C ASP A 479 3.22 -43.73 -50.23
N ARG A 480 4.12 -44.45 -49.52
CA ARG A 480 5.56 -44.40 -49.80
C ARG A 480 6.17 -45.80 -49.71
N GLN A 481 6.76 -46.17 -50.84
CA GLN A 481 7.51 -47.38 -51.12
C GLN A 481 8.66 -47.61 -50.14
N GLU A 482 8.82 -48.87 -49.75
CA GLU A 482 10.02 -49.44 -49.14
C GLU A 482 11.25 -49.27 -50.05
N PRO A 483 12.45 -49.14 -49.47
CA PRO A 483 13.65 -49.74 -50.02
C PRO A 483 14.10 -50.91 -49.15
N ARG A 484 14.46 -51.99 -49.85
CA ARG A 484 14.98 -53.26 -49.35
C ARG A 484 16.38 -53.12 -48.74
N ASP A 485 16.66 -54.07 -47.86
CA ASP A 485 17.93 -54.35 -47.18
C ASP A 485 19.17 -54.29 -48.09
N GLU A 486 20.24 -53.70 -47.55
CA GLU A 486 21.59 -54.29 -47.46
C GLU A 486 22.29 -53.79 -46.18
#